data_AF-A0A482XQY2-F1
#
_entry.id   AF-A0A482XQY2-F1
#
_cell.length_a   1.000
_cell.length_b   1.000
_cell.length_c   1.000
_cell.angle_alpha   90.00
_cell.angle_beta   90.00
_cell.angle_gamma   90.00
#
_symmetry.space_group_name_H-M   'P 1'
#
loop_
_entity.id
_entity.type
_entity.pdbx_description
1 polymer ?
#
loop_
_entity_poly.entity_id
_entity_poly.type
_entity_poly.pdbx_seq_one_letter_code
_entity_poly.pdbx_strand_id
1 'polypeptide(L)'
;MEKLEQLDNDYIRDILIIRIQIHKFKSRKDRERIRRWICKLINCNGGEKEKVLRNEYTNWLLKNTKRGVLTYPFDHEPPIGALPRMIELLQERQKQLMACGDMKKLG
;
A
#
# COMPACT_ATOMS: atom_id res chain seq x y z
N MET A 1 0.25 -10.53 -24.74
CA MET A 1 1.58 -10.14 -24.22
C MET A 1 1.55 -8.68 -23.77
N GLU A 2 1.06 -7.78 -24.63
CA GLU A 2 0.88 -6.33 -24.40
C GLU A 2 0.23 -5.92 -23.06
N LYS A 3 -0.78 -6.66 -22.56
CA LYS A 3 -1.46 -6.33 -21.29
C LYS A 3 -0.55 -6.43 -20.05
N LEU A 4 0.38 -7.38 -20.02
CA LEU A 4 1.28 -7.56 -18.86
C LEU A 4 2.38 -6.49 -18.86
N GLU A 5 2.90 -6.14 -20.02
CA GLU A 5 3.85 -5.04 -20.19
C GLU A 5 3.23 -3.71 -19.81
N GLN A 6 1.97 -3.47 -20.19
CA GLN A 6 1.23 -2.29 -19.76
C GLN A 6 1.12 -2.19 -18.24
N LEU A 7 0.81 -3.31 -17.55
CA LEU A 7 0.80 -3.34 -16.08
C LEU A 7 2.18 -3.02 -15.48
N ASP A 8 3.27 -3.47 -16.07
CA ASP A 8 4.62 -3.14 -15.61
C ASP A 8 5.00 -1.67 -15.89
N ASN A 9 4.61 -1.13 -17.03
CA ASN A 9 4.83 0.26 -17.39
C ASN A 9 4.06 1.21 -16.47
N ASP A 10 2.79 0.93 -16.20
CA ASP A 10 1.97 1.69 -15.25
C ASP A 10 2.57 1.66 -13.84
N TYR A 11 3.03 0.48 -13.40
CA TYR A 11 3.70 0.31 -12.12
C TYR A 11 4.97 1.17 -12.02
N ILE A 12 5.86 1.08 -13.00
CA ILE A 12 7.13 1.80 -13.01
C ILE A 12 6.88 3.30 -12.97
N ARG A 13 5.95 3.80 -13.80
CA ARG A 13 5.55 5.22 -13.81
C ARG A 13 5.13 5.66 -12.42
N ASP A 14 4.22 4.93 -11.78
CA ASP A 14 3.65 5.35 -10.50
C ASP A 14 4.68 5.28 -9.36
N ILE A 15 5.57 4.28 -9.36
CA ILE A 15 6.69 4.18 -8.41
C ILE A 15 7.66 5.35 -8.54
N LEU A 16 8.00 5.75 -9.76
CA LEU A 16 8.88 6.91 -9.98
C LEU A 16 8.25 8.18 -9.38
N ILE A 17 6.94 8.38 -9.57
CA ILE A 17 6.22 9.51 -8.97
C ILE A 17 6.23 9.43 -7.45
N ILE A 18 6.00 8.25 -6.85
CA ILE A 18 6.06 8.06 -5.39
C ILE A 18 7.44 8.42 -4.86
N ARG A 19 8.52 7.93 -5.51
CA ARG A 19 9.91 8.20 -5.10
C ARG A 19 10.23 9.69 -5.16
N ILE A 20 9.73 10.39 -6.18
CA ILE A 20 9.87 11.85 -6.26
C ILE A 20 9.11 12.49 -5.11
N GLN A 21 7.89 12.08 -4.79
CA GLN A 21 7.05 12.76 -3.80
C GLN A 21 7.32 12.40 -2.34
N ILE A 22 8.14 11.39 -2.06
CA ILE A 22 8.41 10.91 -0.69
C ILE A 22 8.99 11.98 0.24
N HIS A 23 9.66 13.00 -0.30
CA HIS A 23 10.22 14.12 0.49
C HIS A 23 9.14 15.01 1.12
N LYS A 24 7.89 14.94 0.63
CA LYS A 24 6.75 15.70 1.21
C LYS A 24 6.41 15.24 2.63
N PHE A 25 6.78 14.02 3.01
CA PHE A 25 6.58 13.51 4.37
C PHE A 25 7.65 14.07 5.30
N LYS A 26 7.25 14.79 6.35
CA LYS A 26 8.16 15.28 7.40
C LYS A 26 8.69 14.14 8.28
N SER A 27 7.84 13.16 8.56
CA SER A 27 8.16 12.00 9.40
C SER A 27 9.16 11.06 8.72
N ARG A 28 10.32 10.83 9.37
CA ARG A 28 11.29 9.82 8.92
C ARG A 28 10.68 8.41 8.93
N LYS A 29 9.83 8.10 9.90
CA LYS A 29 9.15 6.80 10.02
C LYS A 29 8.23 6.55 8.81
N ASP A 30 7.49 7.56 8.38
CA ASP A 30 6.57 7.43 7.24
C ASP A 30 7.34 7.26 5.92
N ARG A 31 8.42 8.02 5.73
CA ARG A 31 9.32 7.80 4.58
C ARG A 31 9.88 6.38 4.56
N GLU A 32 10.22 5.83 5.72
CA GLU A 32 10.73 4.47 5.82
C GLU A 32 9.67 3.41 5.51
N ARG A 33 8.44 3.57 6.02
CA ARG A 33 7.31 2.70 5.67
C ARG A 33 7.02 2.69 4.17
N ILE A 34 7.02 3.87 3.54
CA ILE A 34 6.85 3.98 2.08
C ILE A 34 7.94 3.17 1.36
N ARG A 35 9.20 3.24 1.78
CA ARG A 35 10.28 2.43 1.18
C ARG A 35 10.04 0.94 1.34
N ARG A 36 9.62 0.48 2.52
CA ARG A 36 9.32 -0.94 2.77
C ARG A 36 8.17 -1.43 1.90
N TRP A 37 7.12 -0.63 1.74
CA TRP A 37 6.03 -0.93 0.83
C TRP A 37 6.48 -0.95 -0.64
N ILE A 38 7.34 -0.03 -1.07
CA ILE A 38 7.92 -0.08 -2.42
C ILE A 38 8.70 -1.39 -2.61
N CYS A 39 9.57 -1.77 -1.67
CA CYS A 39 10.31 -3.03 -1.74
C CYS A 39 9.37 -4.24 -1.84
N LYS A 40 8.29 -4.25 -1.06
CA LYS A 40 7.26 -5.29 -1.15
C LYS A 40 6.65 -5.37 -2.56
N LEU A 41 6.23 -4.23 -3.11
CA LEU A 41 5.56 -4.16 -4.40
C LEU A 41 6.47 -4.54 -5.57
N ILE A 42 7.77 -4.26 -5.48
CA ILE A 42 8.77 -4.71 -6.48
C ILE A 42 8.79 -6.24 -6.58
N ASN A 43 8.69 -6.92 -5.45
CA ASN A 43 8.72 -8.38 -5.39
C ASN A 43 7.39 -9.03 -5.79
N CYS A 44 6.31 -8.27 -5.95
CA CYS A 44 5.00 -8.78 -6.38
C CYS A 44 4.84 -8.68 -7.89
N ASN A 45 5.70 -9.38 -8.63
CA ASN A 45 5.84 -9.25 -10.08
C ASN A 45 5.57 -10.55 -10.87
N GLY A 46 4.91 -11.54 -10.25
CA GLY A 46 4.58 -12.81 -10.88
C GLY A 46 3.49 -12.72 -11.95
N GLY A 47 2.44 -13.55 -11.81
CA GLY A 47 1.38 -13.66 -12.80
C GLY A 47 0.49 -12.40 -12.90
N GLU A 48 -0.41 -12.38 -13.90
CA GLU A 48 -1.31 -11.25 -14.15
C GLU A 48 -2.07 -10.78 -12.91
N LYS A 49 -2.63 -11.73 -12.14
CA LYS A 49 -3.38 -11.44 -10.91
C LYS A 49 -2.54 -10.69 -9.88
N GLU A 50 -1.26 -11.06 -9.75
CA GLU A 50 -0.35 -10.43 -8.81
C GLU A 50 0.06 -9.04 -9.30
N LYS A 51 0.31 -8.87 -10.60
CA LYS A 51 0.61 -7.55 -11.20
C LYS A 51 -0.57 -6.58 -11.10
N VAL A 52 -1.80 -7.05 -11.30
CA VAL A 52 -3.01 -6.23 -11.09
C VAL A 52 -3.08 -5.77 -9.64
N LEU A 53 -2.86 -6.69 -8.68
CA LEU A 53 -2.90 -6.38 -7.27
C LEU A 53 -1.78 -5.41 -6.87
N ARG A 54 -0.54 -5.64 -7.32
CA ARG A 54 0.59 -4.72 -7.15
C ARG A 54 0.20 -3.32 -7.61
N ASN A 55 -0.38 -3.18 -8.80
CA ASN A 55 -0.76 -1.89 -9.35
C ASN A 55 -1.88 -1.22 -8.57
N GLU A 56 -2.83 -1.99 -8.03
CA GLU A 56 -3.88 -1.47 -7.15
C GLU A 56 -3.29 -0.84 -5.88
N TYR A 57 -2.37 -1.54 -5.20
CA TYR A 57 -1.64 -1.02 -4.04
C TYR A 57 -0.79 0.19 -4.39
N THR A 58 -0.06 0.14 -5.51
CA THR A 58 0.78 1.26 -5.98
C THR A 58 -0.06 2.52 -6.22
N ASN A 59 -1.23 2.38 -6.86
CA ASN A 59 -2.15 3.50 -7.07
C ASN A 59 -2.63 4.12 -5.76
N TRP A 60 -2.94 3.30 -4.77
CA TRP A 60 -3.35 3.78 -3.45
C TRP A 60 -2.21 4.46 -2.69
N LEU A 61 -1.01 3.88 -2.73
CA LEU A 61 0.18 4.48 -2.14
C LEU A 61 0.51 5.83 -2.81
N LEU A 62 0.35 5.94 -4.13
CA LEU A 62 0.50 7.19 -4.87
C LEU A 62 -0.50 8.25 -4.39
N LYS A 63 -1.77 7.90 -4.18
CA LYS A 63 -2.77 8.83 -3.63
C LYS A 63 -2.39 9.32 -2.23
N ASN A 64 -1.92 8.42 -1.36
CA ASN A 64 -1.42 8.77 -0.01
C ASN A 64 -0.22 9.71 -0.10
N THR A 65 0.72 9.41 -1.01
CA THR A 65 1.94 10.19 -1.20
C THR A 65 1.65 11.59 -1.74
N LYS A 66 0.71 11.72 -2.69
CA LYS A 66 0.23 13.02 -3.19
C LYS A 66 -0.37 13.90 -2.10
N ARG A 67 -1.11 13.28 -1.15
CA ARG A 67 -1.71 13.96 0.01
C ARG A 67 -0.72 14.27 1.13
N GLY A 68 0.46 13.65 1.12
CA GLY A 68 1.45 13.78 2.20
C GLY A 68 1.04 13.12 3.52
N VAL A 69 0.04 12.23 3.49
CA VAL A 69 -0.47 11.50 4.66
C VAL A 69 -0.54 10.02 4.33
N LEU A 70 0.10 9.19 5.16
CA LEU A 70 -0.06 7.74 5.08
C LEU A 70 -1.29 7.34 5.87
N THR A 71 -2.09 6.50 5.25
CA THR A 71 -3.24 5.82 5.86
C THR A 71 -3.07 4.34 5.62
N TYR A 72 -3.80 3.55 6.40
CA TYR A 72 -3.82 2.10 6.25
C TYR A 72 -4.07 1.65 4.80
N PRO A 73 -3.35 0.61 4.34
CA PRO A 73 -2.41 -0.22 5.12
C PRO A 73 -0.98 0.35 5.22
N PHE A 74 -0.71 1.51 4.62
CA PHE A 74 0.64 2.05 4.45
C PHE A 74 1.22 2.71 5.70
N ASP A 75 0.39 3.00 6.70
CA ASP A 75 0.81 3.42 8.04
C ASP A 75 1.31 2.24 8.91
N HIS A 76 1.26 1.01 8.39
CA HIS A 76 1.77 -0.22 8.99
C HIS A 76 2.83 -0.89 8.10
N GLU A 77 3.47 -1.92 8.63
CA GLU A 77 4.41 -2.75 7.87
C GLU A 77 3.66 -3.56 6.78
N PRO A 78 4.30 -3.78 5.61
CA PRO A 78 3.72 -4.66 4.60
C PRO A 78 3.59 -6.09 5.14
N PRO A 79 2.53 -6.83 4.76
CA PRO A 79 2.33 -8.19 5.21
C PRO A 79 3.44 -9.13 4.70
N ILE A 80 3.72 -10.18 5.46
CA ILE A 80 4.60 -11.27 5.06
C ILE A 80 3.85 -12.16 4.04
N GLY A 81 4.56 -12.72 3.06
CA GLY A 81 3.96 -13.64 2.07
C GLY A 81 3.33 -12.94 0.86
N ALA A 82 2.21 -13.43 0.35
CA ALA A 82 1.51 -12.81 -0.79
C ALA A 82 0.84 -11.48 -0.39
N LEU A 83 0.58 -10.59 -1.36
CA LEU A 83 -0.28 -9.44 -1.11
C LEU A 83 -1.73 -9.91 -0.94
N PRO A 84 -2.40 -9.59 0.19
CA PRO A 84 -3.82 -9.85 0.34
C PRO A 84 -4.63 -8.88 -0.54
N ARG A 85 -5.89 -9.21 -0.82
CA ARG A 85 -6.76 -8.25 -1.51
C ARG A 85 -7.01 -7.05 -0.61
N MET A 86 -7.07 -5.87 -1.20
CA MET A 86 -7.22 -4.65 -0.40
C MET A 86 -8.54 -4.61 0.37
N ILE A 87 -9.60 -5.21 -0.17
CA ILE A 87 -10.89 -5.38 0.52
C ILE A 87 -10.73 -6.18 1.82
N GLU A 88 -9.92 -7.24 1.81
CA GLU A 88 -9.69 -8.10 2.98
C GLU A 88 -9.00 -7.29 4.09
N LEU A 89 -8.00 -6.48 3.74
CA LEU A 89 -7.32 -5.59 4.70
C LEU A 89 -8.28 -4.55 5.29
N LEU A 90 -9.09 -3.90 4.46
CA LEU A 90 -10.03 -2.88 4.93
C LEU A 90 -11.10 -3.46 5.86
N GLN A 91 -11.62 -4.64 5.54
CA GLN A 91 -12.57 -5.36 6.39
C GLN A 91 -11.93 -5.75 7.73
N GLU A 92 -10.69 -6.25 7.71
CA GLU A 92 -9.95 -6.60 8.93
C GLU A 92 -9.73 -5.37 9.82
N ARG A 93 -9.31 -4.24 9.24
CA ARG A 93 -9.21 -2.97 9.97
C ARG A 93 -10.55 -2.56 10.57
N GLN A 94 -11.64 -2.70 9.83
CA GLN A 94 -12.97 -2.33 10.31
C GLN A 94 -13.38 -3.19 11.50
N LYS A 95 -13.15 -4.50 11.46
CA LYS A 95 -13.39 -5.41 12.59
C LYS A 95 -12.59 -5.01 13.83
N GLN A 96 -11.31 -4.67 13.66
CA GLN A 96 -10.45 -4.22 14.76
C GLN A 96 -10.93 -2.92 15.40
N LEU A 97 -11.40 -1.96 14.58
CA LEU A 97 -11.96 -0.71 15.08
C LEU A 97 -13.26 -0.94 15.88
N MET A 98 -14.12 -1.86 15.43
CA MET A 98 -15.35 -2.22 16.14
C MET A 98 -15.04 -2.92 17.47
N ALA A 99 -14.14 -3.89 17.48
CA ALA A 99 -13.72 -4.60 18.70
C ALA A 99 -13.06 -3.65 19.74
N CYS A 100 -12.32 -2.64 19.29
CA CYS A 100 -11.73 -1.63 20.16
C CYS A 100 -12.76 -0.63 20.70
N GLY A 101 -13.85 -0.40 19.96
CA GLY A 101 -15.00 0.40 20.41
C GLY A 101 -15.75 -0.25 21.57
N ASP A 102 -15.82 -1.58 21.61
CA ASP A 102 -16.51 -2.33 22.67
C ASP A 102 -15.74 -2.34 24.00
N MET A 103 -14.41 -2.18 23.98
CA MET A 103 -13.60 -2.06 25.21
C MET A 103 -13.77 -0.74 25.97
N LYS A 104 -14.37 0.29 25.36
CA LYS A 104 -14.58 1.60 26.02
C LYS A 104 -15.89 1.69 26.82
N LYS A 105 -16.66 0.61 26.94
CA LYS A 105 -17.95 0.59 27.68
C LYS A 105 -17.91 -0.21 28.99
N LEU A 106 -16.73 -0.62 29.47
CA LEU A 106 -16.56 -1.41 30.69
C LEU A 106 -15.60 -0.78 31.72
N GLY A 107 -15.42 0.55 31.68
CA GLY A 107 -14.64 1.31 32.67
C GLY A 107 -15.47 2.44 33.27
#